data_AF-A0A368XC00-F1
#
_entry.id   AF-A0A368XC00-F1
#
_cell.length_a   1.000
_cell.length_b   1.000
_cell.length_c   1.000
_cell.angle_alpha   90.00
_cell.angle_beta   90.00
_cell.angle_gamma   90.00
#
_symmetry.space_group_name_H-M   'P 1'
#
loop_
_entity.id
_entity.type
_entity.pdbx_description
1 polymer ?
#
loop_
_entity_poly.entity_id
_entity_poly.type
_entity_poly.pdbx_seq_one_letter_code
_entity_poly.pdbx_strand_id
1 'polypeptide(L)'
;MTKAPQPRAPARTPGAQKKPHPTVDLDHYAPAYLTWIANKLSGGASSAYLRAFEVGIETWRILVLLAIEDELTAQSISRTLGMDKASVSRVFKTMQADGLLTFGLDDKDGRLRLATITEKGRTLHNQILALARERERVFLSVLSPSEQGTLLDLLRRLHDNLPAVEKATSAFLEQHYPAAATRRPRG
;
A
#
# COMPACT_ATOMS: atom_id res chain seq x y z
N MET A 1 29.97 75.87 4.88
CA MET A 1 28.95 75.61 5.90
C MET A 1 28.44 74.19 5.75
N THR A 2 28.80 73.39 6.75
CA THR A 2 28.31 72.08 7.25
C THR A 2 27.34 71.25 6.38
N LYS A 3 27.84 70.14 5.83
CA LYS A 3 27.02 69.03 5.30
C LYS A 3 26.50 68.22 6.49
N ALA A 4 25.17 68.16 6.67
CA ALA A 4 24.53 67.42 7.75
C ALA A 4 24.82 65.90 7.65
N PRO A 5 24.98 65.18 8.78
CA PRO A 5 25.20 63.74 8.75
C PRO A 5 23.88 62.99 8.45
N GLN A 6 23.94 62.01 7.55
CA GLN A 6 22.82 61.10 7.28
C GLN A 6 22.55 60.19 8.49
N PRO A 7 21.28 59.82 8.75
CA PRO A 7 20.95 58.90 9.84
C PRO A 7 21.45 57.48 9.50
N ARG A 8 22.14 56.85 10.46
CA ARG A 8 22.53 55.43 10.37
C ARG A 8 21.28 54.55 10.33
N ALA A 9 21.24 53.61 9.39
CA ALA A 9 20.23 52.55 9.34
C ALA A 9 20.23 51.74 10.65
N PRO A 10 19.07 51.25 11.13
CA PRO A 10 19.02 50.44 12.34
C PRO A 10 19.79 49.13 12.11
N ALA A 11 20.60 48.75 13.10
CA ALA A 11 21.33 47.50 13.12
C ALA A 11 20.35 46.33 12.92
N ARG A 12 20.59 45.47 11.93
CA ARG A 12 19.86 44.21 11.77
C ARG A 12 20.11 43.38 13.03
N THR A 13 19.05 43.14 13.81
CA THR A 13 19.08 42.18 14.91
C THR A 13 19.57 40.83 14.37
N PRO A 14 20.55 40.17 15.01
CA PRO A 14 20.99 38.84 14.59
C PRO A 14 19.78 37.91 14.56
N GLY A 15 19.52 37.32 13.39
CA GLY A 15 18.40 36.39 13.21
C GLY A 15 18.48 35.28 14.26
N ALA A 16 17.41 35.13 15.03
CA ALA A 16 17.25 34.03 15.96
C ALA A 16 17.51 32.73 15.19
N GLN A 17 18.61 32.05 15.50
CA GLN A 17 18.90 30.72 14.97
C GLN A 17 17.73 29.82 15.39
N LYS A 18 16.86 29.47 14.44
CA LYS A 18 15.85 28.43 14.65
C LYS A 18 16.61 27.16 15.01
N LYS A 19 16.46 26.71 16.26
CA LYS A 19 16.94 25.38 16.66
C LYS A 19 16.38 24.37 15.64
N PRO A 20 17.19 23.48 15.08
CA PRO A 20 16.70 22.49 14.12
C PRO A 20 15.58 21.69 14.80
N HIS A 21 14.43 21.63 14.15
CA HIS A 21 13.33 20.79 14.61
C HIS A 21 13.75 19.32 14.48
N PRO A 22 13.34 18.44 15.40
CA PRO A 22 13.53 17.00 15.22
C PRO A 22 12.92 16.60 13.88
N THR A 23 13.71 15.98 13.02
CA THR A 23 13.28 15.48 11.71
C THR A 23 13.55 13.99 11.62
N VAL A 24 12.79 13.31 10.77
CA VAL A 24 13.03 11.90 10.46
C VAL A 24 14.21 11.82 9.49
N ASP A 25 15.23 11.05 9.86
CA ASP A 25 16.30 10.67 8.94
C ASP A 25 15.76 9.62 7.95
N LEU A 26 15.53 10.04 6.72
CA LEU A 26 14.89 9.21 5.70
C LEU A 26 15.74 8.01 5.29
N ASP A 27 17.07 8.11 5.37
CA ASP A 27 17.99 7.03 4.98
C ASP A 27 17.92 5.85 5.96
N HIS A 28 17.45 6.09 7.19
CA HIS A 28 17.30 5.09 8.25
C HIS A 28 15.84 4.90 8.67
N TYR A 29 14.88 5.31 7.83
CA TYR A 29 13.45 5.20 8.12
C TYR A 29 12.74 4.23 7.17
N ALA A 30 12.73 2.95 7.56
CA ALA A 30 12.14 1.86 6.78
C ALA A 30 10.69 2.11 6.28
N PRO A 31 9.77 2.74 7.04
CA PRO A 31 8.41 3.00 6.55
C PRO A 31 8.35 3.85 5.27
N ALA A 32 9.28 4.79 5.11
CA ALA A 32 9.36 5.61 3.89
C ALA A 32 9.66 4.75 2.66
N TYR A 33 10.67 3.88 2.73
CA TYR A 33 11.01 2.98 1.62
C TYR A 33 9.89 2.01 1.29
N LEU A 34 9.21 1.43 2.30
CA LEU A 34 8.04 0.58 2.07
C LEU A 34 6.95 1.31 1.29
N THR A 35 6.62 2.54 1.69
CA THR A 35 5.59 3.35 1.03
C THR A 35 6.00 3.74 -0.39
N TRP A 36 7.23 4.25 -0.59
CA TRP A 36 7.68 4.72 -1.90
C TRP A 36 7.80 3.59 -2.91
N ILE A 37 8.37 2.45 -2.50
CA ILE A 37 8.50 1.28 -3.36
C ILE A 37 7.11 0.74 -3.70
N ALA A 38 6.24 0.54 -2.71
CA ALA A 38 4.88 0.03 -2.95
C ALA A 38 4.11 0.94 -3.92
N ASN A 39 4.15 2.25 -3.72
CA ASN A 39 3.44 3.22 -4.57
C ASN A 39 3.99 3.25 -6.00
N LYS A 40 5.31 3.35 -6.17
CA LYS A 40 5.92 3.42 -7.51
C LYS A 40 5.76 2.11 -8.28
N LEU A 41 5.93 0.97 -7.60
CA LEU A 41 5.79 -0.35 -8.22
C LEU A 41 4.33 -0.60 -8.63
N SER A 42 3.37 -0.26 -7.77
CA SER A 42 1.93 -0.37 -8.05
C SER A 42 1.49 0.57 -9.17
N GLY A 43 1.94 1.83 -9.15
CA GLY A 43 1.60 2.81 -10.19
C GLY A 43 2.13 2.41 -11.56
N GLY A 44 3.40 1.99 -11.64
CA GLY A 44 4.00 1.50 -12.87
C GLY A 44 3.33 0.23 -13.40
N ALA A 45 2.95 -0.69 -12.50
CA ALA A 45 2.21 -1.89 -12.88
C ALA A 45 0.80 -1.57 -13.37
N SER A 46 0.05 -0.71 -12.67
CA SER A 46 -1.29 -0.27 -13.08
C SER A 46 -1.27 0.36 -14.48
N SER A 47 -0.34 1.27 -14.76
CA SER A 47 -0.19 1.88 -16.09
C SER A 47 0.11 0.84 -17.17
N ALA A 48 1.00 -0.12 -16.90
CA ALA A 48 1.33 -1.17 -17.85
C ALA A 48 0.14 -2.11 -18.12
N TYR A 49 -0.60 -2.49 -17.08
CA TYR A 49 -1.74 -3.40 -17.19
C TYR A 49 -2.94 -2.74 -17.86
N LEU A 50 -3.22 -1.47 -17.57
CA LEU A 50 -4.26 -0.70 -18.26
C LEU A 50 -3.95 -0.60 -19.76
N ARG A 51 -2.69 -0.34 -20.12
CA ARG A 51 -2.29 -0.21 -21.52
C ARG A 51 -2.40 -1.52 -22.30
N ALA A 52 -2.08 -2.65 -21.68
CA ALA A 52 -2.02 -3.95 -22.36
C ALA A 52 -3.34 -4.74 -22.28
N PHE A 53 -4.11 -4.55 -21.21
CA PHE A 53 -5.22 -5.42 -20.84
C PHE A 53 -6.46 -4.68 -20.32
N GLU A 54 -6.43 -3.34 -20.29
CA GLU A 54 -7.54 -2.49 -19.83
C GLU A 54 -7.97 -2.73 -18.37
N VAL A 55 -7.08 -3.29 -17.55
CA VAL A 55 -7.35 -3.53 -16.12
C VAL A 55 -6.32 -2.87 -15.21
N GLY A 56 -6.80 -2.42 -14.04
CA GLY A 56 -5.97 -1.84 -12.99
C GLY A 56 -5.22 -2.87 -12.15
N ILE A 57 -4.31 -2.36 -11.31
CA ILE A 57 -3.50 -3.19 -10.41
C ILE A 57 -4.34 -3.95 -9.37
N GLU A 58 -5.48 -3.40 -8.96
CA GLU A 58 -6.40 -4.03 -8.02
C GLU A 58 -7.04 -5.29 -8.60
N THR A 59 -7.48 -5.23 -9.87
CA THR A 59 -8.01 -6.39 -10.60
C THR A 59 -6.95 -7.49 -10.68
N TRP A 60 -5.70 -7.14 -11.01
CA TRP A 60 -4.59 -8.10 -11.03
C TRP A 60 -4.40 -8.77 -9.65
N ARG A 61 -4.33 -7.99 -8.56
CA ARG A 61 -4.14 -8.54 -7.21
C ARG A 61 -5.24 -9.52 -6.81
N ILE A 62 -6.48 -9.21 -7.15
CA ILE A 62 -7.63 -10.09 -6.87
C ILE A 62 -7.55 -11.36 -7.71
N LEU A 63 -7.21 -11.25 -9.01
CA LEU A 63 -7.03 -12.43 -9.88
C LEU A 63 -5.93 -13.36 -9.35
N VAL A 64 -4.82 -12.82 -8.84
CA VAL A 64 -3.75 -13.64 -8.22
C VAL A 64 -4.28 -14.43 -7.04
N LEU A 65 -5.02 -13.78 -6.13
CA LEU A 65 -5.58 -14.46 -4.96
C LEU A 65 -6.60 -15.53 -5.35
N LEU A 66 -7.50 -15.22 -6.28
CA LEU A 66 -8.49 -16.19 -6.77
C LEU A 66 -7.89 -17.32 -7.62
N ALA A 67 -6.69 -17.12 -8.19
CA ALA A 67 -5.98 -18.17 -8.91
C ALA A 67 -5.29 -19.16 -7.95
N ILE A 68 -5.03 -18.74 -6.70
CA ILE A 68 -4.45 -19.58 -5.63
C ILE A 68 -5.56 -20.25 -4.80
N GLU A 69 -6.58 -19.49 -4.45
CA GLU A 69 -7.75 -19.95 -3.68
C GLU A 69 -8.97 -19.88 -4.59
N ASP A 70 -9.58 -21.04 -4.90
CA ASP A 70 -10.67 -21.10 -5.88
C ASP A 70 -11.89 -20.23 -5.51
N GLU A 71 -12.11 -19.98 -4.22
CA GLU A 71 -13.25 -19.20 -3.71
C GLU A 71 -12.82 -18.25 -2.58
N LEU A 72 -13.12 -16.95 -2.73
CA LEU A 72 -12.79 -15.94 -1.72
C LEU A 72 -13.94 -14.98 -1.47
N THR A 73 -14.11 -14.57 -0.20
CA THR A 73 -15.02 -13.47 0.15
C THR A 73 -14.35 -12.11 -0.03
N ALA A 74 -15.16 -11.06 -0.21
CA ALA A 74 -14.66 -9.68 -0.21
C ALA A 74 -13.93 -9.32 1.11
N GLN A 75 -14.33 -9.94 2.23
CA GLN A 75 -13.69 -9.73 3.53
C GLN A 75 -12.29 -10.37 3.57
N SER A 76 -12.14 -11.58 3.05
CA SER A 76 -10.82 -12.23 2.95
C SER A 76 -9.88 -11.41 2.06
N ILE A 77 -10.33 -10.98 0.87
CA ILE A 77 -9.55 -10.11 -0.02
C ILE A 77 -9.15 -8.80 0.67
N SER A 78 -10.10 -8.12 1.33
CA SER A 78 -9.85 -6.87 2.05
C SER A 78 -8.77 -7.03 3.11
N ARG A 79 -8.84 -8.11 3.90
CA ARG A 79 -7.85 -8.43 4.93
C ARG A 79 -6.48 -8.75 4.32
N THR A 80 -6.43 -9.60 3.29
CA THR A 80 -5.17 -10.03 2.67
C THR A 80 -4.46 -8.90 1.93
N LEU A 81 -5.19 -8.04 1.22
CA LEU A 81 -4.61 -6.95 0.43
C LEU A 81 -4.46 -5.63 1.23
N GLY A 82 -4.98 -5.56 2.46
CA GLY A 82 -5.02 -4.31 3.22
C GLY A 82 -5.89 -3.23 2.56
N MET A 83 -6.86 -3.62 1.74
CA MET A 83 -7.76 -2.72 1.02
C MET A 83 -9.05 -2.53 1.80
N ASP A 84 -9.65 -1.33 1.75
CA ASP A 84 -10.96 -1.12 2.36
C ASP A 84 -12.05 -1.91 1.62
N LYS A 85 -13.07 -2.32 2.38
CA LYS A 85 -14.15 -3.17 1.87
C LYS A 85 -14.94 -2.53 0.74
N ALA A 86 -15.08 -1.21 0.72
CA ALA A 86 -15.81 -0.50 -0.34
C ALA A 86 -15.03 -0.48 -1.65
N SER A 87 -13.70 -0.34 -1.60
CA SER A 87 -12.82 -0.50 -2.76
C SER A 87 -12.87 -1.90 -3.32
N VAL A 88 -12.73 -2.93 -2.47
CA VAL A 88 -12.84 -4.33 -2.93
C VAL A 88 -14.19 -4.60 -3.59
N SER A 89 -15.29 -4.14 -2.98
CA SER A 89 -16.64 -4.30 -3.52
C SER A 89 -16.83 -3.63 -4.89
N ARG A 90 -16.23 -2.45 -5.10
CA ARG A 90 -16.26 -1.76 -6.40
C ARG A 90 -15.51 -2.53 -7.47
N VAL A 91 -14.29 -3.00 -7.16
CA VAL A 91 -13.48 -3.79 -8.11
C VAL A 91 -14.20 -5.11 -8.44
N PHE A 92 -14.75 -5.78 -7.44
CA PHE A 92 -15.57 -6.99 -7.61
C PHE A 92 -16.75 -6.78 -8.57
N LYS A 93 -17.47 -5.67 -8.42
CA LYS A 93 -18.59 -5.34 -9.33
C LYS A 93 -18.12 -5.19 -10.77
N THR A 94 -17.01 -4.49 -10.99
CA THR A 94 -16.40 -4.33 -12.32
C THR A 94 -15.96 -5.68 -12.87
N MET A 95 -15.20 -6.46 -12.11
CA MET A 95 -14.73 -7.78 -12.53
C MET A 95 -15.88 -8.75 -12.86
N GLN A 96 -16.98 -8.70 -12.11
CA GLN A 96 -18.18 -9.49 -12.43
C GLN A 96 -18.83 -9.03 -13.74
N ALA A 97 -18.98 -7.72 -13.94
CA ALA A 97 -19.53 -7.16 -15.18
C ALA A 97 -18.68 -7.51 -16.40
N ASP A 98 -17.35 -7.56 -16.22
CA ASP A 98 -16.39 -7.95 -17.24
C ASP A 98 -16.30 -9.48 -17.41
N GLY A 99 -17.03 -10.26 -16.62
CA GLY A 99 -17.05 -11.72 -16.67
C GLY A 99 -15.76 -12.39 -16.20
N LEU A 100 -14.93 -11.71 -15.41
CA LEU A 100 -13.67 -12.23 -14.86
C LEU A 100 -13.86 -13.09 -13.61
N LEU A 101 -14.96 -12.85 -12.88
CA LEU A 101 -15.37 -13.64 -11.73
C LEU A 101 -16.89 -13.82 -11.71
N THR A 102 -17.36 -14.79 -10.96
CA THR A 102 -18.77 -15.00 -10.61
C THR A 102 -18.94 -14.98 -9.10
N PHE A 103 -20.19 -14.85 -8.65
CA PHE A 103 -20.53 -15.01 -7.23
C PHE A 103 -21.47 -16.20 -7.02
N GLY A 104 -21.10 -17.07 -6.09
CA GLY A 104 -21.96 -18.08 -5.50
C GLY A 104 -22.40 -17.71 -4.08
N LEU A 105 -23.40 -18.42 -3.56
CA LEU A 105 -23.67 -18.47 -2.12
C LEU A 105 -22.83 -19.59 -1.52
N ASP A 106 -22.37 -19.40 -0.29
CA ASP A 106 -21.74 -20.48 0.48
C ASP A 106 -22.81 -21.51 0.89
N ASP A 107 -22.58 -22.79 0.60
CA ASP A 107 -23.49 -23.89 0.91
C ASP A 107 -23.71 -24.08 2.43
N LYS A 108 -22.79 -23.59 3.26
CA LYS A 108 -22.82 -23.70 4.73
C LYS A 108 -23.38 -22.45 5.39
N ASP A 109 -23.17 -21.28 4.79
CA ASP A 109 -23.73 -20.00 5.22
C ASP A 109 -24.23 -19.21 4.01
N GLY A 110 -25.48 -19.44 3.61
CA GLY A 110 -26.12 -18.82 2.44
C GLY A 110 -26.23 -17.30 2.44
N ARG A 111 -25.60 -16.60 3.40
CA ARG A 111 -25.42 -15.15 3.43
C ARG A 111 -24.05 -14.71 2.89
N LEU A 112 -23.05 -15.60 2.87
CA LEU A 112 -21.72 -15.31 2.35
C LEU A 112 -21.71 -15.41 0.83
N ARG A 113 -21.25 -14.35 0.16
CA ARG A 113 -21.02 -14.35 -1.28
C ARG A 113 -19.55 -14.69 -1.55
N LEU A 114 -19.34 -15.82 -2.20
CA LEU A 114 -18.03 -16.32 -2.61
C LEU A 114 -17.76 -15.88 -4.04
N ALA A 115 -16.63 -15.21 -4.26
CA ALA A 115 -16.15 -14.90 -5.59
C ALA A 115 -15.32 -16.08 -6.11
N THR A 116 -15.59 -16.49 -7.35
CA THR A 116 -14.88 -17.56 -8.05
C THR A 116 -14.34 -17.01 -9.36
N ILE A 117 -13.07 -17.28 -9.68
CA ILE A 117 -12.49 -16.86 -10.96
C ILE A 117 -13.11 -17.66 -12.12
N THR A 118 -13.46 -16.98 -13.21
CA THR A 118 -13.94 -17.64 -14.44
C THR A 118 -12.78 -18.08 -15.32
N GLU A 119 -13.06 -18.86 -16.36
CA GLU A 119 -12.06 -19.21 -17.38
C GLU A 119 -11.49 -17.95 -18.08
N LYS A 120 -12.34 -16.94 -18.33
CA LYS A 120 -11.91 -15.63 -18.84
C LYS A 120 -10.96 -14.95 -17.85
N GLY A 121 -11.28 -14.98 -16.56
CA GLY A 121 -10.41 -14.47 -15.49
C GLY A 121 -9.07 -15.19 -15.43
N ARG A 122 -9.05 -16.53 -15.52
CA ARG A 122 -7.82 -17.34 -15.52
C ARG A 122 -6.96 -17.06 -16.75
N THR A 123 -7.58 -16.91 -17.92
CA THR A 123 -6.89 -16.52 -19.15
C THR A 123 -6.20 -15.17 -18.99
N LEU A 124 -6.93 -14.16 -18.49
CA LEU A 124 -6.38 -12.83 -18.23
C LEU A 124 -5.26 -12.86 -17.18
N HIS A 125 -5.43 -13.64 -16.10
CA HIS A 125 -4.40 -13.85 -15.10
C HIS A 125 -3.09 -14.35 -15.74
N ASN A 126 -3.18 -15.38 -16.58
CA ASN A 126 -1.99 -15.98 -17.20
C ASN A 126 -1.27 -15.00 -18.15
N GLN A 127 -2.03 -14.14 -18.85
CA GLN A 127 -1.47 -13.10 -19.69
C GLN A 127 -0.72 -12.03 -18.88
N ILE A 128 -1.33 -11.56 -17.78
CA ILE A 128 -0.70 -10.54 -16.92
C ILE A 128 0.49 -11.12 -16.16
N LEU A 129 0.45 -12.41 -15.77
CA LEU A 129 1.49 -13.07 -15.00
C LEU A 129 2.87 -12.96 -15.66
N ALA A 130 2.96 -13.15 -16.98
CA ALA A 130 4.22 -13.03 -17.71
C ALA A 130 4.82 -11.62 -17.58
N LEU A 131 4.01 -10.58 -17.73
CA LEU A 131 4.43 -9.19 -17.55
C LEU A 131 4.78 -8.89 -16.09
N ALA A 132 3.98 -9.39 -15.14
CA ALA A 132 4.24 -9.25 -13.71
C ALA A 132 5.60 -9.85 -13.31
N ARG A 133 5.95 -11.02 -13.85
CA ARG A 133 7.24 -11.69 -13.64
C ARG A 133 8.41 -10.92 -14.23
N GLU A 134 8.26 -10.33 -15.41
CA GLU A 134 9.33 -9.48 -15.97
C GLU A 134 9.56 -8.23 -15.11
N ARG A 135 8.49 -7.62 -14.59
CA ARG A 135 8.59 -6.48 -13.67
C ARG A 135 9.30 -6.86 -12.37
N GLU A 136 8.95 -8.00 -11.79
CA GLU A 136 9.61 -8.55 -10.59
C GLU A 136 11.09 -8.86 -10.85
N ARG A 137 11.40 -9.52 -11.97
CA ARG A 137 12.77 -9.86 -12.37
C ARG A 137 13.66 -8.62 -12.44
N VAL A 138 13.20 -7.54 -13.08
CA VAL A 138 13.96 -6.29 -13.17
C VAL A 138 14.07 -5.62 -11.81
N PHE A 139 12.99 -5.58 -11.01
CA PHE A 139 13.01 -5.02 -9.67
C PHE A 139 14.04 -5.69 -8.75
N LEU A 140 14.14 -7.02 -8.81
CA LEU A 140 15.06 -7.82 -8.00
C LEU A 140 16.46 -8.01 -8.62
N SER A 141 16.69 -7.51 -9.85
CA SER A 141 17.95 -7.74 -10.58
C SER A 141 19.21 -7.15 -9.92
N VAL A 142 19.03 -6.25 -8.97
CA VAL A 142 20.12 -5.64 -8.19
C VAL A 142 20.53 -6.48 -6.97
N LEU A 143 19.86 -7.61 -6.73
CA LEU A 143 20.08 -8.51 -5.60
C LEU A 143 20.50 -9.90 -6.09
N SER A 144 21.48 -10.49 -5.42
CA SER A 144 21.82 -11.91 -5.58
C SER A 144 20.66 -12.82 -5.13
N PRO A 145 20.63 -14.10 -5.57
CA PRO A 145 19.59 -15.04 -5.14
C PRO A 145 19.49 -15.20 -3.61
N SER A 146 20.62 -15.17 -2.90
CA SER A 146 20.63 -15.20 -1.43
C SER A 146 20.02 -13.93 -0.82
N GLU A 147 20.35 -12.75 -1.35
CA GLU A 147 19.79 -11.49 -0.87
C GLU A 147 18.29 -11.39 -1.15
N GLN A 148 17.80 -11.91 -2.28
CA GLN A 148 16.37 -12.02 -2.56
C GLN A 148 15.67 -12.91 -1.53
N GLY A 149 16.27 -14.05 -1.18
CA GLY A 149 15.76 -14.92 -0.11
C GLY A 149 15.73 -14.23 1.24
N THR A 150 16.80 -13.52 1.60
CA THR A 150 16.86 -12.72 2.84
C THR A 150 15.82 -11.62 2.85
N LEU A 151 15.65 -10.88 1.75
CA LEU A 151 14.65 -9.82 1.64
C LEU A 151 13.24 -10.36 1.89
N LEU A 152 12.87 -11.47 1.25
CA LEU A 152 11.55 -12.08 1.42
C LEU A 152 11.33 -12.56 2.86
N ASP A 153 12.35 -13.15 3.51
CA ASP A 153 12.25 -13.54 4.92
C ASP A 153 12.01 -12.33 5.84
N LEU A 154 12.79 -11.26 5.66
CA LEU A 154 12.66 -10.05 6.45
C LEU A 154 11.29 -9.40 6.25
N LEU A 155 10.82 -9.29 5.01
CA LEU A 155 9.49 -8.73 4.70
C LEU A 155 8.36 -9.54 5.33
N ARG A 156 8.45 -10.88 5.28
CA ARG A 156 7.47 -11.77 5.93
C ARG A 156 7.45 -11.55 7.44
N ARG A 157 8.62 -11.53 8.09
CA ARG A 157 8.71 -11.29 9.54
C ARG A 157 8.17 -9.92 9.95
N LEU A 158 8.38 -8.89 9.14
CA LEU A 158 7.81 -7.56 9.37
C LEU A 158 6.29 -7.57 9.20
N HIS A 159 5.78 -8.25 8.17
CA HIS A 159 4.34 -8.42 7.94
C HIS A 159 3.66 -9.12 9.13
N ASP A 160 4.23 -10.24 9.60
CA ASP A 160 3.70 -11.00 10.74
C ASP A 160 3.72 -10.20 12.05
N ASN A 161 4.61 -9.20 12.16
CA ASN A 161 4.74 -8.33 13.33
C ASN A 161 3.79 -7.11 13.32
N LEU A 162 3.04 -6.85 12.24
CA LEU A 162 2.12 -5.71 12.16
C LEU A 162 1.11 -5.61 13.32
N PRO A 163 0.50 -6.72 13.82
CA PRO A 163 -0.38 -6.64 14.99
C PRO A 163 0.30 -6.09 16.26
N ALA A 164 1.60 -6.37 16.44
CA ALA A 164 2.37 -5.83 17.55
C ALA A 164 2.61 -4.32 17.39
N VAL A 165 2.79 -3.84 16.16
CA VAL A 165 2.89 -2.41 15.83
C VAL A 165 1.61 -1.67 16.23
N GLU A 166 0.44 -2.18 15.86
CA GLU A 166 -0.86 -1.57 16.22
C GLU A 166 -1.10 -1.55 17.73
N LYS A 167 -0.75 -2.65 18.41
CA LYS A 167 -0.84 -2.74 19.88
C LYS A 167 0.05 -1.69 20.56
N ALA A 168 1.31 -1.59 20.14
CA ALA A 168 2.27 -0.64 20.69
C ALA A 168 1.84 0.81 20.41
N THR A 169 1.33 1.08 19.21
CA THR A 169 0.80 2.40 18.82
C THR A 169 -0.38 2.80 19.69
N SER A 170 -1.34 1.90 19.90
CA SER A 170 -2.50 2.15 20.76
C SER A 170 -2.09 2.48 22.20
N ALA A 171 -1.21 1.67 22.79
CA ALA A 171 -0.70 1.92 24.14
C ALA A 171 0.04 3.26 24.27
N PHE A 172 0.83 3.62 23.25
CA PHE A 172 1.53 4.90 23.21
C PHE A 172 0.56 6.08 23.14
N LEU A 173 -0.51 5.97 22.34
CA LEU A 173 -1.58 6.97 22.24
C LEU A 173 -2.35 7.13 23.55
N GLU A 174 -2.68 6.03 24.23
CA GLU A 174 -3.35 6.08 25.54
C GLU A 174 -2.49 6.82 26.58
N GLN A 175 -1.18 6.56 26.60
CA GLN A 175 -0.27 7.17 27.56
C GLN A 175 0.03 8.65 27.28
N HIS A 176 0.22 9.03 26.01
CA HIS A 176 0.72 10.36 25.65
C HIS A 176 -0.36 11.28 25.07
N TYR A 177 -1.47 10.72 24.57
CA TYR A 177 -2.54 11.44 23.88
C TYR A 177 -3.94 10.90 24.29
N PRO A 178 -4.31 10.92 25.59
CA PRO A 178 -5.53 10.28 26.08
C PRO A 178 -6.83 10.85 25.46
N ALA A 179 -6.83 12.12 25.06
CA ALA A 179 -7.97 12.74 24.37
C ALA A 179 -8.14 12.25 22.91
N ALA A 180 -7.10 11.68 22.31
CA ALA A 180 -7.16 11.05 21.00
C ALA A 180 -7.60 9.58 21.10
N ALA A 181 -7.19 8.88 22.16
CA ALA A 181 -7.54 7.48 22.41
C ALA A 181 -9.07 7.23 22.55
N THR A 182 -9.83 8.24 22.99
CA THR A 182 -11.29 8.16 23.14
C THR A 182 -12.07 8.50 21.86
N ARG A 183 -11.40 8.96 20.79
CA ARG A 183 -12.05 9.25 19.50
C ARG A 183 -12.29 7.95 18.75
N ARG A 184 -13.56 7.67 18.41
CA ARG A 184 -13.86 6.54 17.50
C ARG A 184 -13.11 6.73 16.18
N PRO A 185 -12.40 5.70 15.67
CA PRO A 185 -11.80 5.76 14.35
C PRO A 185 -12.90 6.02 13.31
N ARG A 186 -12.66 6.98 12.43
CA ARG A 186 -13.54 7.23 11.28
C ARG A 186 -13.19 6.18 10.21
N GLY A 187 -14.01 5.13 10.16
CA GLY A 187 -14.23 4.26 8.98
C GLY A 187 -13.04 3.45 8.51
#